data_AF-A0A0P7HXU2-F1
#
_entry.id   AF-A0A0P7HXU2-F1
#
_cell.length_a   1.000
_cell.length_b   1.000
_cell.length_c   1.000
_cell.angle_alpha   90.00
_cell.angle_beta   90.00
_cell.angle_gamma   90.00
#
_symmetry.space_group_name_H-M   'P 1'
#
loop_
_entity.id
_entity.type
_entity.pdbx_description
1 polymer ?
#
loop_
_entity_poly.entity_id
_entity_poly.type
_entity_poly.pdbx_seq_one_letter_code
_entity_poly.pdbx_strand_id
1 'polypeptide(L)'
;MSDSTFTDEEIAILYRHGVKGFIANSIREAKLTTIREWRANDQKRALLEEYDESPLDMSHILLDTLAHTERNTPLEPGTEAIEFVFSDYLISIADSIAQDVYENFCELMEKKQQSSLLSKKQFIVYILLWNDPPETPATSRQCTEQMVADMLEIAVGTVRSHHGRAKDKIERARNTVDLVDYAKVDWDTFPDESSELISKA
;
A
#
# COMPACT_ATOMS: atom_id res chain seq x y z
N MET A 1 10.91 16.27 -4.73
CA MET A 1 10.03 15.24 -5.28
C MET A 1 10.86 14.44 -6.25
N SER A 2 11.36 13.28 -5.83
CA SER A 2 11.95 12.33 -6.76
C SER A 2 10.81 11.75 -7.58
N ASP A 3 10.91 11.81 -8.90
CA ASP A 3 9.99 11.11 -9.79
C ASP A 3 10.03 9.62 -9.41
N SER A 4 8.96 9.13 -8.79
CA SER A 4 8.81 7.71 -8.44
C SER A 4 9.11 6.87 -9.68
N THR A 5 9.87 5.79 -9.50
CA THR A 5 10.13 4.87 -10.60
C THR A 5 8.87 4.10 -11.04
N PHE A 6 7.81 4.09 -10.23
CA PHE A 6 6.50 3.54 -10.56
C PHE A 6 5.57 4.61 -11.15
N THR A 7 4.76 4.22 -12.13
CA THR A 7 3.64 5.08 -12.58
C THR A 7 2.47 4.96 -11.61
N ASP A 8 1.59 5.96 -11.58
CA ASP A 8 0.37 5.93 -10.75
C ASP A 8 -0.49 4.70 -11.06
N GLU A 9 -0.56 4.29 -12.34
CA GLU A 9 -1.25 3.07 -12.76
C GLU A 9 -0.59 1.80 -12.16
N GLU A 10 0.74 1.72 -12.14
CA GLU A 10 1.44 0.58 -11.53
C GLU A 10 1.22 0.52 -10.02
N ILE A 11 1.17 1.68 -9.34
CA ILE A 11 0.82 1.77 -7.91
C ILE A 11 -0.63 1.35 -7.68
N ALA A 12 -1.56 1.80 -8.51
CA ALA A 12 -2.96 1.42 -8.41
C ALA A 12 -3.17 -0.08 -8.60
N ILE A 13 -2.50 -0.68 -9.60
CA ILE A 13 -2.51 -2.13 -9.82
C ILE A 13 -1.95 -2.87 -8.61
N LEU A 14 -0.82 -2.43 -8.04
CA LEU A 14 -0.24 -3.05 -6.86
C LEU A 14 -1.18 -2.96 -5.66
N TYR A 15 -1.74 -1.79 -5.37
CA TYR A 15 -2.67 -1.58 -4.26
C TYR A 15 -3.92 -2.45 -4.37
N ARG A 16 -4.55 -2.51 -5.55
CA ARG A 16 -5.82 -3.22 -5.76
C ARG A 16 -5.67 -4.74 -5.95
N HIS A 17 -4.51 -5.19 -6.44
CA HIS A 17 -4.33 -6.58 -6.91
C HIS A 17 -3.13 -7.30 -6.30
N GLY A 18 -2.26 -6.60 -5.55
CA GLY A 18 -1.16 -7.21 -4.84
C GLY A 18 -1.61 -8.12 -3.70
N VAL A 19 -0.68 -8.94 -3.20
CA VAL A 19 -0.91 -9.78 -2.00
C VAL A 19 -1.39 -8.92 -0.85
N LYS A 20 -2.54 -9.28 -0.27
CA LYS A 20 -3.22 -8.47 0.75
C LYS A 20 -2.32 -8.14 1.92
N GLY A 21 -1.59 -9.12 2.46
CA GLY A 21 -0.73 -8.89 3.61
C GLY A 21 0.43 -7.93 3.32
N PHE A 22 1.01 -8.03 2.12
CA PHE A 22 2.06 -7.10 1.67
C PHE A 22 1.52 -5.66 1.55
N ILE A 23 0.33 -5.49 0.95
CA ILE A 23 -0.29 -4.18 0.79
C ILE A 23 -0.72 -3.60 2.14
N ALA A 24 -1.33 -4.41 3.01
CA ALA A 24 -1.75 -4.01 4.35
C ALA A 24 -0.59 -3.52 5.21
N ASN A 25 0.52 -4.27 5.26
CA ASN A 25 1.72 -3.84 5.97
C ASN A 25 2.32 -2.56 5.37
N SER A 26 2.26 -2.41 4.05
CA SER A 26 2.73 -1.19 3.37
C SER A 26 1.91 0.04 3.68
N ILE A 27 0.59 -0.08 3.71
CA ILE A 27 -0.30 1.01 4.13
C ILE A 27 0.00 1.39 5.59
N ARG A 28 0.17 0.39 6.44
CA ARG A 28 0.47 0.62 7.86
C ARG A 28 1.81 1.33 8.08
N GLU A 29 2.88 0.86 7.44
CA GLU A 29 4.20 1.49 7.53
C GLU A 29 4.18 2.91 6.97
N ALA A 30 3.46 3.15 5.86
CA ALA A 30 3.25 4.48 5.31
C ALA A 30 2.52 5.40 6.31
N LYS A 31 1.41 4.94 6.92
CA LYS A 31 0.68 5.68 7.97
C LYS A 31 1.57 6.04 9.15
N LEU A 32 2.35 5.08 9.67
CA LEU A 32 3.27 5.33 10.78
C LEU A 32 4.36 6.34 10.42
N THR A 33 4.88 6.27 9.19
CA THR A 33 5.90 7.21 8.69
C THR A 33 5.32 8.61 8.61
N THR A 34 4.14 8.77 7.98
CA THR A 34 3.43 10.05 7.91
C THR A 34 3.21 10.65 9.30
N ILE A 35 2.71 9.86 10.26
CA ILE A 35 2.49 10.36 11.63
C ILE A 35 3.80 10.88 12.25
N ARG A 36 4.92 10.16 12.11
CA ARG A 36 6.21 10.59 12.64
C ARG A 36 6.71 11.87 11.97
N GLU A 37 6.55 11.99 10.67
CA GLU A 37 6.93 13.20 9.91
C GLU A 37 6.09 14.41 10.31
N TRP A 38 4.78 14.21 10.50
CA TRP A 38 3.88 15.24 10.97
C TRP A 38 4.23 15.69 12.39
N ARG A 39 4.54 14.75 13.29
CA ARG A 39 5.03 15.06 14.64
C ARG A 39 6.32 15.88 14.63
N ALA A 40 7.23 15.60 13.71
CA ALA A 40 8.48 16.33 13.58
C ALA A 40 8.33 17.77 13.03
N ASN A 41 7.18 18.10 12.44
CA ASN A 41 6.90 19.41 11.84
C ASN A 41 5.90 20.20 12.71
N ASP A 42 6.28 21.38 13.21
CA ASP A 42 5.44 22.14 14.17
C ASP A 42 4.04 22.47 13.64
N GLN A 43 3.89 22.79 12.35
CA GLN A 43 2.60 23.11 11.75
C GLN A 43 1.73 21.86 11.59
N LYS A 44 2.30 20.78 11.05
CA LYS A 44 1.58 19.51 10.86
C LYS A 44 1.27 18.82 12.19
N ARG A 45 2.10 19.01 13.22
CA ARG A 45 1.86 18.50 14.56
C ARG A 45 0.56 19.05 15.16
N ALA A 46 0.33 20.35 15.06
CA ALA A 46 -0.92 20.95 15.55
C ALA A 46 -2.15 20.37 14.83
N LEU A 47 -2.09 20.21 13.51
CA LEU A 47 -3.18 19.60 12.74
C LEU A 47 -3.40 18.13 13.11
N LEU A 48 -2.32 17.39 13.39
CA LEU A 48 -2.40 16.00 13.85
C LEU A 48 -3.05 15.90 15.23
N GLU A 49 -2.74 16.82 16.15
CA GLU A 49 -3.36 16.87 17.49
C GLU A 49 -4.86 17.13 17.38
N GLU A 50 -5.28 18.07 16.51
CA GLU A 50 -6.70 18.33 16.26
C GLU A 50 -7.43 17.13 15.62
N TYR A 51 -6.75 16.40 14.74
CA TYR A 51 -7.29 15.17 14.16
C TYR A 51 -7.42 14.05 15.19
N ASP A 52 -6.43 13.87 16.08
CA ASP A 52 -6.41 12.85 17.14
C ASP A 52 -7.52 13.07 18.19
N GLU A 53 -7.87 14.33 18.46
CA GLU A 53 -9.01 14.68 19.34
C GLU A 53 -10.38 14.48 18.66
N SER A 54 -10.40 14.19 17.37
CA SER A 54 -11.63 14.06 16.58
C SER A 54 -12.21 12.64 16.60
N PRO A 55 -13.49 12.47 16.22
CA PRO A 55 -14.07 11.14 16.01
C PRO A 55 -13.56 10.42 14.75
N LEU A 56 -12.73 11.06 13.92
CA LEU A 56 -12.04 10.41 12.81
C LEU A 56 -10.73 9.80 13.30
N ASP A 57 -10.50 8.55 12.96
CA ASP A 57 -9.23 7.87 13.22
C ASP A 57 -8.54 7.46 11.91
N MET A 58 -7.31 6.96 12.04
CA MET A 58 -6.51 6.54 10.90
C MET A 58 -7.12 5.41 10.07
N SER A 59 -8.19 4.73 10.53
CA SER A 59 -8.91 3.75 9.71
C SER A 59 -9.70 4.41 8.56
N HIS A 60 -10.05 5.70 8.72
CA HIS A 60 -10.75 6.50 7.70
C HIS A 60 -9.82 7.06 6.62
N ILE A 61 -8.51 7.00 6.83
CA ILE A 61 -7.51 7.44 5.86
C ILE A 61 -7.28 6.33 4.83
N LEU A 62 -7.69 6.59 3.60
CA LEU A 62 -7.67 5.62 2.50
C LEU A 62 -6.74 6.10 1.38
N LEU A 63 -6.12 5.13 0.71
CA LEU A 63 -5.34 5.40 -0.50
C LEU A 63 -6.23 5.50 -1.74
N ASP A 64 -7.45 4.97 -1.70
CA ASP A 64 -8.35 4.93 -2.86
C ASP A 64 -9.81 5.03 -2.42
N THR A 65 -10.37 6.24 -2.47
CA THR A 65 -11.81 6.50 -2.21
C THR A 65 -12.69 6.09 -3.39
N LEU A 66 -12.09 5.82 -4.56
CA LEU A 66 -12.78 5.43 -5.79
C LEU A 66 -12.63 3.95 -6.12
N ALA A 67 -12.48 3.06 -5.13
CA ALA A 67 -12.23 1.63 -5.31
C ALA A 67 -13.21 0.86 -6.23
N HIS A 68 -14.30 1.50 -6.69
CA HIS A 68 -15.27 0.98 -7.66
C HIS A 68 -15.08 1.45 -9.11
N THR A 69 -14.10 2.31 -9.39
CA THR A 69 -13.78 2.79 -10.74
C THR A 69 -12.88 1.81 -11.51
N GLU A 70 -12.61 2.08 -12.79
CA GLU A 70 -11.88 1.17 -13.69
C GLU A 70 -10.54 0.70 -13.08
N ARG A 71 -10.17 -0.57 -13.32
CA ARG A 71 -9.09 -1.29 -12.59
C ARG A 71 -7.73 -0.58 -12.58
N ASN A 72 -7.44 0.22 -13.59
CA ASN A 72 -6.14 0.85 -13.82
C ASN A 72 -6.15 2.37 -13.61
N THR A 73 -7.25 2.93 -13.10
CA THR A 73 -7.30 4.35 -12.75
C THR A 73 -6.28 4.68 -11.66
N PRO A 74 -5.65 5.87 -11.68
CA PRO A 74 -4.85 6.35 -10.56
C PRO A 74 -5.62 6.27 -9.24
N LEU A 75 -4.89 6.09 -8.15
CA LEU A 75 -5.46 6.10 -6.82
C LEU A 75 -5.92 7.51 -6.45
N GLU A 76 -7.05 7.62 -5.75
CA GLU A 76 -7.56 8.88 -5.20
C GLU A 76 -7.48 8.81 -3.67
N PRO A 77 -6.35 9.26 -3.06
CA PRO A 77 -6.21 9.24 -1.61
C PRO A 77 -7.14 10.28 -0.98
N GLY A 78 -7.76 9.89 0.13
CA GLY A 78 -8.68 10.77 0.84
C GLY A 78 -9.34 10.08 2.04
N THR A 79 -10.41 10.68 2.53
CA THR A 79 -11.25 10.12 3.58
C THR A 79 -12.62 9.69 3.04
N GLU A 80 -13.14 8.56 3.52
CA GLU A 80 -14.53 8.13 3.26
C GLU A 80 -15.55 8.81 4.21
N ALA A 81 -15.11 9.81 4.98
CA ALA A 81 -15.95 10.53 5.92
C ALA A 81 -17.19 11.16 5.25
N ILE A 82 -18.37 10.83 5.76
CA ILE A 82 -19.64 11.39 5.28
C ILE A 82 -19.64 12.89 5.60
N GLU A 83 -19.67 13.75 4.57
CA GLU A 83 -19.67 15.23 4.66
C GLU A 83 -20.72 15.81 5.63
N PHE A 84 -21.78 15.06 5.95
CA PHE A 84 -22.82 15.48 6.90
C PHE A 84 -22.43 15.32 8.39
N VAL A 85 -21.40 14.54 8.69
CA VAL A 85 -21.03 14.14 10.06
C VAL A 85 -19.83 14.93 10.59
N PHE A 86 -18.94 15.38 9.71
CA PHE A 86 -17.69 16.05 10.10
C PHE A 86 -17.58 17.42 9.41
N SER A 87 -16.89 18.36 10.05
CA SER A 87 -16.67 19.69 9.45
C SER A 87 -15.71 19.60 8.25
N ASP A 88 -15.92 20.44 7.24
CA ASP A 88 -15.01 20.61 6.08
C ASP A 88 -13.54 20.78 6.49
N TYR A 89 -13.30 21.45 7.63
CA TYR A 89 -11.97 21.64 8.18
C TYR A 89 -11.29 20.31 8.56
N LEU A 90 -11.96 19.47 9.36
CA LEU A 90 -11.44 18.14 9.72
C LEU A 90 -11.27 17.23 8.48
N ILE A 91 -12.19 17.31 7.51
CA ILE A 91 -12.06 16.58 6.23
C ILE A 91 -10.78 17.02 5.50
N SER A 92 -10.51 18.33 5.42
CA SER A 92 -9.29 18.83 4.78
C SER A 92 -7.99 18.39 5.47
N ILE A 93 -8.01 18.23 6.80
CA ILE A 93 -6.88 17.66 7.53
C ILE A 93 -6.71 16.18 7.16
N ALA A 94 -7.81 15.41 7.17
CA ALA A 94 -7.81 14.01 6.81
C ALA A 94 -7.30 13.78 5.38
N ASP A 95 -7.74 14.58 4.41
CA ASP A 95 -7.28 14.49 3.02
C ASP A 95 -5.79 14.83 2.90
N SER A 96 -5.31 15.82 3.66
CA SER A 96 -3.88 16.12 3.71
C SER A 96 -3.06 14.97 4.31
N ILE A 97 -3.58 14.28 5.32
CA ILE A 97 -2.95 13.06 5.87
C ILE A 97 -2.95 11.97 4.80
N ALA A 98 -4.08 11.74 4.12
CA ALA A 98 -4.21 10.70 3.11
C ALA A 98 -3.23 10.89 1.95
N GLN A 99 -3.06 12.14 1.49
CA GLN A 99 -2.10 12.48 0.46
C GLN A 99 -0.66 12.14 0.89
N ASP A 100 -0.25 12.53 2.10
CA ASP A 100 1.09 12.22 2.59
C ASP A 100 1.27 10.71 2.84
N VAL A 101 0.22 9.98 3.23
CA VAL A 101 0.23 8.51 3.34
C VAL A 101 0.41 7.87 1.95
N TYR A 102 -0.21 8.40 0.90
CA TYR A 102 -0.01 7.94 -0.48
C TYR A 102 1.43 8.16 -0.95
N GLU A 103 2.00 9.34 -0.68
CA GLU A 103 3.39 9.64 -1.03
C GLU A 103 4.36 8.67 -0.33
N ASN A 104 4.19 8.49 0.99
CA ASN A 104 4.99 7.52 1.76
C ASN A 104 4.79 6.08 1.30
N PHE A 105 3.59 5.70 0.86
CA PHE A 105 3.32 4.39 0.28
C PHE A 105 4.09 4.19 -1.03
N CYS A 106 4.09 5.20 -1.91
CA CYS A 106 4.84 5.17 -3.16
C CYS A 106 6.35 5.02 -2.93
N GLU A 107 6.91 5.81 -2.01
CA GLU A 107 8.33 5.73 -1.64
C GLU A 107 8.69 4.36 -1.04
N LEU A 108 7.79 3.79 -0.23
CA LEU A 108 7.97 2.46 0.34
C LEU A 108 7.97 1.37 -0.74
N MET A 109 7.08 1.45 -1.73
CA MET A 109 7.07 0.52 -2.87
C MET A 109 8.41 0.56 -3.63
N GLU A 110 8.93 1.76 -3.88
CA GLU A 110 10.23 1.95 -4.50
C GLU A 110 11.36 1.35 -3.67
N LYS A 111 11.41 1.65 -2.37
CA LYS A 111 12.43 1.10 -1.46
C LYS A 111 12.38 -0.43 -1.40
N LYS A 112 11.19 -1.02 -1.33
CA LYS A 112 11.00 -2.48 -1.33
C LYS A 112 11.41 -3.09 -2.66
N GLN A 113 11.10 -2.45 -3.79
CA GLN A 113 11.56 -2.87 -5.10
C GLN A 113 13.09 -2.84 -5.20
N GLN A 114 13.73 -1.73 -4.81
CA GLN A 114 15.18 -1.57 -4.90
C GLN A 114 15.94 -2.56 -4.00
N SER A 115 15.48 -2.75 -2.76
CA SER A 115 16.09 -3.69 -1.80
C SER A 115 15.93 -5.16 -2.21
N SER A 116 14.88 -5.50 -2.96
CA SER A 116 14.64 -6.87 -3.46
C SER A 116 15.58 -7.32 -4.59
N LEU A 117 16.33 -6.40 -5.21
CA LEU A 117 17.15 -6.65 -6.42
C LEU A 117 16.37 -7.20 -7.63
N LEU A 118 15.04 -7.17 -7.58
CA LEU A 118 14.16 -7.43 -8.71
C LEU A 118 14.13 -6.21 -9.62
N SER A 119 13.98 -6.39 -10.93
CA SER A 119 13.59 -5.25 -11.78
C SER A 119 12.15 -4.84 -11.44
N LYS A 120 11.75 -3.60 -11.77
CA LYS A 120 10.38 -3.11 -11.53
C LYS A 120 9.29 -4.08 -12.02
N LYS A 121 9.39 -4.55 -13.27
CA LYS A 121 8.44 -5.53 -13.83
C LYS A 121 8.49 -6.90 -13.15
N GLN A 122 9.67 -7.35 -12.69
CA GLN A 122 9.79 -8.58 -11.90
C GLN A 122 9.12 -8.42 -10.53
N PHE A 123 9.32 -7.28 -9.88
CA PHE A 123 8.71 -6.96 -8.59
C PHE A 123 7.18 -6.93 -8.69
N ILE A 124 6.61 -6.16 -9.64
CA ILE A 124 5.16 -6.08 -9.84
C ILE A 124 4.57 -7.48 -10.11
N VAL A 125 5.12 -8.20 -11.10
CA VAL A 125 4.62 -9.54 -11.45
C VAL A 125 4.72 -10.51 -10.27
N TYR A 126 5.79 -10.42 -9.48
CA TYR A 126 5.96 -11.27 -8.30
C TYR A 126 4.87 -10.98 -7.27
N ILE A 127 4.66 -9.72 -6.88
CA ILE A 127 3.62 -9.34 -5.91
C ILE A 127 2.21 -9.69 -6.41
N LEU A 128 1.91 -9.56 -7.71
CA LEU A 128 0.58 -9.88 -8.26
C LEU A 128 0.28 -11.39 -8.32
N LEU A 129 1.29 -12.23 -8.55
CA LEU A 129 1.12 -13.69 -8.66
C LEU A 129 1.45 -14.45 -7.39
N TRP A 130 1.88 -13.76 -6.34
CA TRP A 130 2.28 -14.39 -5.11
C TRP A 130 1.08 -14.98 -4.38
N ASN A 131 1.15 -16.29 -4.13
CA ASN A 131 0.20 -16.99 -3.28
C ASN A 131 0.24 -16.44 -1.86
N ASP A 132 -0.90 -16.07 -1.29
CA ASP A 132 -0.98 -15.78 0.14
C ASP A 132 -0.41 -16.93 0.97
N PRO A 133 0.25 -16.63 2.10
CA PRO A 133 0.56 -17.64 3.09
C PRO A 133 -0.71 -18.43 3.46
N PRO A 134 -0.61 -19.75 3.71
CA PRO A 134 -1.76 -20.61 4.00
C PRO A 134 -2.53 -20.20 5.27
N GLU A 135 -1.94 -19.33 6.10
CA GLU A 135 -2.50 -18.80 7.35
C GLU A 135 -3.41 -17.57 7.14
N THR A 136 -3.42 -16.99 5.92
CA THR A 136 -4.30 -15.88 5.54
C THR A 136 -5.72 -16.40 5.25
N PRO A 137 -6.80 -15.75 5.74
CA PRO A 137 -8.17 -16.13 5.39
C PRO A 137 -8.35 -16.21 3.87
N ALA A 138 -8.93 -17.31 3.37
CA ALA A 138 -9.12 -17.66 1.95
C ALA A 138 -10.06 -16.72 1.17
N THR A 139 -9.80 -15.41 1.22
CA THR A 139 -10.62 -14.33 0.66
C THR A 139 -9.92 -13.57 -0.46
N SER A 140 -8.72 -13.99 -0.85
CA SER A 140 -7.91 -13.37 -1.90
C SER A 140 -8.12 -14.07 -3.23
N ARG A 141 -8.69 -13.32 -4.18
CA ARG A 141 -8.79 -13.76 -5.56
C ARG A 141 -7.42 -13.54 -6.21
N GLN A 142 -6.57 -14.55 -6.15
CA GLN A 142 -5.24 -14.52 -6.76
C GLN A 142 -5.34 -14.14 -8.24
N CYS A 143 -4.49 -13.23 -8.70
CA CYS A 143 -4.43 -12.90 -10.12
C CYS A 143 -3.93 -14.11 -10.92
N THR A 144 -4.53 -14.34 -12.09
CA THR A 144 -4.01 -15.31 -13.05
C THR A 144 -2.92 -14.66 -13.91
N GLU A 145 -2.04 -15.45 -14.52
CA GLU A 145 -1.03 -14.94 -15.45
C GLU A 145 -1.66 -14.14 -16.60
N GLN A 146 -2.86 -14.56 -17.07
CA GLN A 146 -3.61 -13.84 -18.08
C GLN A 146 -4.07 -12.47 -17.57
N MET A 147 -4.63 -12.40 -16.36
CA MET A 147 -5.03 -11.13 -15.78
C MET A 147 -3.84 -10.17 -15.62
N VAL A 148 -2.70 -10.67 -15.17
CA VAL A 148 -1.48 -9.85 -15.03
C VAL A 148 -0.96 -9.39 -16.39
N ALA A 149 -1.01 -10.25 -17.40
CA ALA A 149 -0.66 -9.91 -18.77
C ALA A 149 -1.54 -8.77 -19.32
N ASP A 150 -2.85 -8.88 -19.10
CA ASP A 150 -3.83 -7.88 -19.54
C ASP A 150 -3.63 -6.55 -18.80
N MET A 151 -3.45 -6.57 -17.47
CA MET A 151 -3.26 -5.36 -16.65
C MET A 151 -1.96 -4.61 -16.97
N LEU A 152 -0.89 -5.34 -17.32
CA LEU A 152 0.42 -4.75 -17.61
C LEU A 152 0.69 -4.56 -19.11
N GLU A 153 -0.28 -4.90 -19.96
CA GLU A 153 -0.17 -4.87 -21.43
C GLU A 153 1.05 -5.61 -21.98
N ILE A 154 1.33 -6.81 -21.44
CA ILE A 154 2.44 -7.66 -21.86
C ILE A 154 1.98 -9.07 -22.22
N ALA A 155 2.80 -9.82 -22.97
CA ALA A 155 2.50 -11.22 -23.25
C ALA A 155 2.55 -12.10 -21.99
N VAL A 156 1.66 -13.10 -21.90
CA VAL A 156 1.67 -14.12 -20.82
C VAL A 156 3.02 -14.81 -20.69
N GLY A 157 3.72 -15.08 -21.80
CA GLY A 157 5.08 -15.64 -21.78
C GLY A 157 6.09 -14.72 -21.07
N THR A 158 5.92 -13.41 -21.19
CA THR A 158 6.72 -12.41 -20.47
C THR A 158 6.40 -12.41 -18.98
N VAL A 159 5.12 -12.52 -18.60
CA VAL A 159 4.70 -12.69 -17.20
C VAL A 159 5.38 -13.90 -16.57
N ARG A 160 5.30 -15.07 -17.23
CA ARG A 160 5.96 -16.32 -16.77
C ARG A 160 7.46 -16.14 -16.59
N SER A 161 8.12 -15.54 -17.57
CA SER A 161 9.56 -15.28 -17.54
C SER A 161 9.95 -14.35 -16.39
N HIS A 162 9.20 -13.26 -16.17
CA HIS A 162 9.43 -12.35 -15.05
C HIS A 162 9.19 -13.01 -13.70
N HIS A 163 8.07 -13.72 -13.55
CA HIS A 163 7.73 -14.42 -12.32
C HIS A 163 8.77 -15.50 -11.96
N GLY A 164 9.18 -16.32 -12.93
CA GLY A 164 10.20 -17.36 -12.72
C GLY A 164 11.55 -16.78 -12.31
N ARG A 165 12.00 -15.71 -12.99
CA ARG A 165 13.25 -15.02 -12.61
C ARG A 165 13.16 -14.36 -11.22
N ALA A 166 11.99 -13.83 -10.86
CA ALA A 166 11.78 -13.25 -9.54
C ALA A 166 11.86 -14.32 -8.45
N LYS A 167 11.17 -15.46 -8.64
CA LYS A 167 11.28 -16.62 -7.74
C LYS A 167 12.72 -17.10 -7.58
N ASP A 168 13.42 -17.33 -8.69
CA ASP A 168 14.83 -17.77 -8.67
C ASP A 168 15.72 -16.80 -7.88
N LYS A 169 15.51 -15.48 -8.05
CA LYS A 169 16.27 -14.47 -7.31
C LYS A 169 15.93 -14.50 -5.83
N ILE A 170 14.65 -14.64 -5.49
CA ILE A 170 14.20 -14.62 -4.10
C ILE A 170 14.71 -15.87 -3.35
N GLU A 171 14.60 -17.04 -3.96
CA GLU A 171 15.09 -18.30 -3.38
C GLU A 171 16.61 -18.30 -3.18
N ARG A 172 17.37 -17.66 -4.07
CA ARG A 172 18.84 -17.59 -4.00
C ARG A 172 19.35 -16.48 -3.10
N ALA A 173 18.63 -15.36 -2.99
CA ALA A 173 19.04 -14.20 -2.22
C ALA A 173 18.53 -14.34 -0.78
N ARG A 174 19.44 -14.69 0.15
CA ARG A 174 19.20 -14.62 1.60
C ARG A 174 18.66 -13.25 2.09
N ASN A 175 18.79 -12.19 1.28
CA ASN A 175 18.35 -10.83 1.59
C ASN A 175 16.92 -10.49 1.13
N THR A 176 16.22 -11.38 0.41
CA THR A 176 14.83 -11.15 -0.05
C THR A 176 13.78 -11.82 0.82
N VAL A 177 14.22 -12.53 1.86
CA VAL A 177 13.39 -13.06 2.95
C VAL A 177 12.51 -11.96 3.54
N ASP A 178 12.98 -10.70 3.51
CA ASP A 178 12.22 -9.53 3.95
C ASP A 178 10.87 -9.40 3.24
N LEU A 179 10.76 -9.60 1.92
CA LEU A 179 9.47 -9.49 1.24
C LEU A 179 8.47 -10.54 1.73
N VAL A 180 8.95 -11.76 1.99
CA VAL A 180 8.11 -12.92 2.32
C VAL A 180 7.57 -12.82 3.73
N ASP A 181 8.44 -12.47 4.67
CA ASP A 181 8.02 -12.24 6.04
C ASP A 181 7.18 -10.98 6.15
N TYR A 182 7.50 -9.94 5.36
CA TYR A 182 6.71 -8.71 5.29
C TYR A 182 5.32 -8.90 4.67
N ALA A 183 5.08 -9.96 3.89
CA ALA A 183 3.76 -10.27 3.38
C ALA A 183 2.86 -10.96 4.42
N LYS A 184 3.40 -11.40 5.57
CA LYS A 184 2.63 -12.03 6.63
C LYS A 184 1.94 -10.96 7.49
N VAL A 185 0.65 -11.14 7.73
CA VAL A 185 -0.16 -10.28 8.59
C VAL A 185 -0.94 -11.15 9.56
N ASP A 186 -0.89 -10.79 10.83
CA ASP A 186 -1.83 -11.29 11.83
C ASP A 186 -3.12 -10.47 11.71
N TRP A 187 -4.12 -11.04 11.04
CA TRP A 187 -5.38 -10.35 10.77
C TRP A 187 -6.25 -10.17 12.01
N ASP A 188 -5.99 -10.94 13.08
CA ASP A 188 -6.75 -10.83 14.33
C ASP A 188 -6.35 -9.57 15.12
N THR A 189 -5.10 -9.09 14.95
CA THR A 189 -4.61 -7.87 15.62
C THR A 189 -4.56 -6.65 14.70
N PHE A 190 -4.72 -6.83 13.38
CA PHE A 190 -4.54 -5.75 12.41
C PHE A 190 -5.53 -4.58 12.54
N PRO A 191 -6.84 -4.77 12.77
CA PRO A 191 -7.81 -3.68 12.86
C PRO A 191 -7.57 -2.78 14.09
N ASP A 192 -7.37 -3.40 15.26
CA ASP A 192 -7.20 -2.70 16.54
C ASP A 192 -5.91 -1.86 16.59
N GLU A 193 -4.92 -2.21 15.77
CA GLU A 193 -3.69 -1.45 15.70
C GLU A 193 -3.80 -0.18 14.86
N SER A 194 -4.77 -0.10 13.94
CA SER A 194 -4.94 1.04 13.03
C SER A 194 -5.56 2.27 13.70
N SER A 195 -6.56 2.08 14.56
CA SER A 195 -7.18 3.14 15.37
C SER A 195 -6.24 3.69 16.45
N GLU A 196 -5.23 2.91 16.88
CA GLU A 196 -4.25 3.31 17.90
C GLU A 196 -2.93 3.82 17.31
N LEU A 197 -2.79 3.95 15.98
CA LEU A 197 -1.50 4.26 15.35
C LEU A 197 -0.91 5.59 15.82
N ILE A 198 -1.74 6.61 16.05
CA ILE A 198 -1.26 7.91 16.52
C ILE A 198 -0.61 7.74 17.90
N SER A 199 -1.23 7.01 18.83
CA SER A 199 -0.64 6.74 20.15
C SER A 199 0.67 5.94 20.12
N LYS A 200 0.88 5.10 19.08
CA LYS A 200 2.02 4.18 18.95
C LYS A 200 3.22 4.71 18.15
N ALA A 201 3.04 5.78 17.37
CA ALA A 201 4.02 6.26 16.38
C ALA A 201 5.21 7.04 16.95
#